data_AF-A0AAP6BCV6-F1
#
_entry.id   AF-A0AAP6BCV6-F1
#
_cell.length_a   1.000
_cell.length_b   1.000
_cell.length_c   1.000
_cell.angle_alpha   90.00
_cell.angle_beta   90.00
_cell.angle_gamma   90.00
#
_symmetry.space_group_name_H-M   'P 1'
#
loop_
_entity.id
_entity.type
_entity.pdbx_description
1 polymer ?
#
loop_
_entity_poly.entity_id
_entity_poly.type
_entity_poly.pdbx_seq_one_letter_code
_entity_poly.pdbx_strand_id
1 'polypeptide(L)' 'MNGRAAEGAGVYGWCTWHRAYAYGLRVISLVEEGRAAYVLYACGGCRTMYGLTPQADRP' A
#
# COMPACT_ATOMS: atom_id res chain seq x y z
N MET A 1 20.38 -2.40 -15.87
CA MET A 1 19.47 -2.66 -14.72
C MET A 1 20.13 -2.05 -13.51
N ASN A 2 19.62 -0.95 -12.93
CA ASN A 2 19.96 -0.53 -11.56
C ASN A 2 19.00 0.57 -11.11
N GLY A 3 17.82 0.12 -10.70
CA GLY A 3 16.90 0.91 -9.90
C GLY A 3 17.31 0.81 -8.44
N ARG A 4 17.61 1.95 -7.83
CA ARG A 4 17.38 2.22 -6.40
C ARG A 4 17.17 3.72 -6.26
N ALA A 5 15.96 4.17 -6.59
CA ALA A 5 15.46 5.36 -5.93
C ALA A 5 15.42 5.04 -4.42
N ALA A 6 15.83 5.99 -3.59
CA ALA A 6 15.74 5.87 -2.15
C ALA A 6 14.27 5.78 -1.71
N GLU A 7 13.69 4.58 -1.80
CA GLU A 7 12.41 4.23 -1.22
C GLU A 7 12.62 4.19 0.30
N GLY A 8 12.36 5.32 0.96
CA GLY A 8 12.52 5.46 2.42
C GLY A 8 11.92 4.25 3.15
N ALA A 9 12.69 3.68 4.07
CA ALA A 9 12.43 2.47 4.86
C ALA A 9 10.98 1.94 4.73
N GLY A 10 10.71 1.20 3.66
CA GLY A 10 9.36 0.80 3.33
C GLY A 10 8.86 -0.26 4.28
N VAL A 11 7.62 -0.11 4.78
CA VAL A 11 6.96 -1.16 5.56
C VAL A 11 6.86 -2.42 4.72
N TYR A 12 7.28 -3.55 5.30
CA TYR A 12 7.06 -4.89 4.73
C TYR A 12 5.74 -5.45 5.25
N GLY A 13 4.89 -5.95 4.37
CA GLY A 13 3.61 -6.53 4.76
C GLY A 13 2.82 -7.08 3.58
N TRP A 14 1.53 -7.34 3.79
CA TRP A 14 0.62 -7.86 2.78
C TRP A 14 0.03 -6.76 1.89
N CYS A 15 0.22 -6.86 0.57
CA CYS A 15 -0.43 -5.99 -0.41
C CYS A 15 -1.79 -6.58 -0.79
N THR A 16 -2.88 -5.83 -0.57
CA THR A 16 -4.25 -6.29 -0.88
C THR A 16 -4.46 -6.52 -2.38
N TRP A 17 -3.87 -5.67 -3.23
CA TRP A 17 -4.16 -5.67 -4.67
C TRP A 17 -3.55 -6.87 -5.41
N HIS A 18 -2.25 -7.13 -5.24
CA HIS A 18 -1.61 -8.28 -5.90
C HIS A 18 -1.61 -9.56 -5.03
N ARG A 19 -2.12 -9.49 -3.80
CA ARG A 19 -2.26 -10.62 -2.86
C ARG A 19 -0.96 -11.36 -2.57
N ALA A 20 0.09 -10.61 -2.25
CA ALA A 20 1.39 -11.15 -1.82
C ALA A 20 2.12 -10.15 -0.92
N TYR A 21 3.12 -10.65 -0.17
CA TYR A 21 3.97 -9.80 0.64
C TYR A 21 4.90 -8.92 -0.22
N ALA A 22 5.10 -7.67 0.19
CA ALA A 22 5.96 -6.71 -0.51
C ALA A 22 6.51 -5.64 0.44
N TYR A 23 7.57 -4.97 0.00
CA TYR A 23 8.10 -3.76 0.64
C TYR A 23 7.42 -2.50 0.10
N GLY A 24 7.59 -1.38 0.81
CA GLY A 24 7.08 -0.08 0.40
C GLY A 24 5.57 0.03 0.49
N LEU A 25 4.96 -0.69 1.44
CA LEU A 25 3.53 -0.62 1.69
C LEU A 25 3.12 0.72 2.27
N ARG A 26 1.95 1.20 1.84
CA ARG A 26 1.27 2.37 2.39
C ARG A 26 -0.21 2.03 2.59
N VAL A 27 -0.81 2.63 3.61
CA VAL A 27 -2.26 2.51 3.88
C VAL A 27 -3.03 3.21 2.77
N ILE A 28 -3.99 2.51 2.16
CA ILE A 28 -4.86 3.01 1.09
C ILE A 28 -6.28 3.25 1.59
N SER A 29 -6.78 2.43 2.52
CA SER A 29 -8.07 2.67 3.15
C SER A 29 -8.19 1.94 4.47
N LEU A 30 -8.93 2.53 5.40
CA LEU A 30 -9.61 1.77 6.44
C LEU A 30 -10.98 1.38 5.86
N VAL A 31 -11.37 0.12 5.98
CA VAL A 31 -12.68 -0.37 5.58
C VAL A 31 -13.37 -0.89 6.82
N GLU A 32 -14.56 -0.38 7.08
CA GLU A 32 -15.43 -0.80 8.19
C GLU A 32 -16.53 -1.70 7.62
N GLU A 33 -16.67 -2.90 8.16
CA GLU A 33 -17.67 -3.88 7.78
C GLU A 33 -18.39 -4.40 9.02
N GLY A 34 -19.53 -3.78 9.32
CA GLY A 34 -20.34 -4.09 10.50
C GLY A 34 -19.58 -3.82 11.81
N ARG A 35 -19.15 -4.89 12.49
CA ARG A 35 -18.37 -4.82 13.74
C ARG A 35 -16.87 -5.03 13.54
N ALA A 36 -16.43 -5.26 12.30
CA ALA A 36 -15.03 -5.46 11.97
C ALA A 36 -14.49 -4.25 11.20
N ALA A 37 -13.19 -3.99 11.36
CA ALA A 37 -12.47 -3.01 10.54
C ALA A 37 -11.16 -3.63 10.07
N TYR A 38 -10.78 -3.37 8.83
CA TYR A 38 -9.52 -3.82 8.27
C TYR A 38 -8.85 -2.73 7.45
N VAL A 39 -7.52 -2.78 7.40
CA VAL A 39 -6.69 -1.80 6.71
C VAL A 39 -6.21 -2.38 5.39
N LEU A 40 -6.47 -1.66 4.30
CA LEU A 40 -5.98 -1.98 2.97
C LEU A 40 -4.62 -1.34 2.76
N TYR A 41 -3.62 -2.16 2.44
CA TYR A 41 -2.28 -1.70 2.10
C TYR A 41 -1.95 -2.00 0.64
N ALA A 42 -1.18 -1.12 0.01
CA ALA A 42 -0.64 -1.33 -1.33
C ALA A 42 0.84 -0.98 -1.42
N CYS A 43 1.60 -1.81 -2.16
CA CYS A 43 2.99 -1.53 -2.50
C CYS A 43 3.10 -0.43 -3.56
N GLY A 44 4.31 0.10 -3.78
CA GLY A 44 4.54 1.12 -4.81
C GLY A 44 4.04 0.72 -6.20
N GLY A 45 4.34 -0.50 -6.65
CA GLY A 45 3.91 -1.00 -7.97
C GLY A 45 2.39 -1.03 -8.14
N CYS A 46 1.65 -1.52 -7.14
CA CYS A 46 0.19 -1.53 -7.18
C CYS A 46 -0.39 -0.11 -7.09
N ARG A 47 0.21 0.78 -6.30
CA ARG A 47 -0.24 2.18 -6.23
C ARG A 47 -0.15 2.86 -7.60
N THR A 48 0.95 2.67 -8.31
CA THR A 48 1.12 3.22 -9.66
C THR A 48 0.18 2.56 -10.67
N MET A 49 0.08 1.23 -10.66
CA MET A 49 -0.74 0.47 -11.63
C MET A 49 -2.24 0.77 -11.51
N TYR A 50 -2.75 0.88 -10.28
CA TYR A 50 -4.18 1.07 -10.01
C TYR A 50 -4.55 2.53 -9.67
N GLY A 51 -3.61 3.48 -9.76
CA GLY A 51 -3.84 4.89 -9.44
C GLY A 51 -4.28 5.12 -7.99
N LEU A 52 -3.70 4.37 -7.04
CA LEU A 52 -4.12 4.40 -5.64
C LEU A 52 -3.39 5.51 -4.87
N THR A 53 -4.17 6.42 -4.29
CA THR A 53 -3.65 7.46 -3.39
C THR A 53 -3.60 6.94 -1.95
N PRO A 54 -2.41 6.91 -1.30
CA PRO A 54 -2.31 6.61 0.12
C PRO A 54 -3.17 7.52 0.99
N GLN A 55 -3.72 7.00 2.08
CA GLN A 55 -4.55 7.77 3.01
C GLN A 55 -3.84 9.02 3.54
N ALA A 56 -2.55 8.91 3.86
CA ALA A 56 -1.76 10.04 4.35
C ALA A 56 -1.58 11.18 3.34
N ASP A 57 -1.84 10.93 2.05
CA ASP A 57 -1.69 11.90 0.97
C ASP A 57 -3.05 12.48 0.54
N ARG A 58 -4.14 12.17 1.24
CA ARG A 58 -5.49 12.73 1.01
C ARG A 58 -5.69 13.98 1.88
N PRO A 59 -6.42 15.00 1.37
CA PRO A 59 -6.72 16.22 2.13
C PRO A 59 -7.66 15.98 3.31
#